data_AF-A0A0R2DZB5-F1
#
_entry.id   AF-A0A0R2DZB5-F1
#
_cell.length_a   1.000
_cell.length_b   1.000
_cell.length_c   1.000
_cell.angle_alpha   90.00
_cell.angle_beta   90.00
_cell.angle_gamma   90.00
#
_symmetry.space_group_name_H-M   'P 1'
#
loop_
_entity.id
_entity.type
_entity.pdbx_description
1 polymer ?
#
loop_
_entity_poly.entity_id
_entity_poly.type
_entity_poly.pdbx_seq_one_letter_code
_entity_poly.pdbx_strand_id
1 'polypeptide(L)' 'MVQNGRAELAVQRGFIKGVRILQLNIPRSSSVIEYEKYVNENFEMPAEDFDHFEEWKKTEEIKQTVSQILRENHIA' A
#
# COMPACT_ATOMS: atom_id res chain seq x y z
N MET A 1 2.24 6.63 14.79
CA MET A 1 1.99 5.22 14.39
C MET A 1 2.58 4.92 13.01
N VAL A 2 2.97 3.68 12.69
CA VAL A 2 3.47 3.24 11.35
C VAL A 2 2.28 2.91 10.41
N GLN A 3 2.52 2.73 9.10
CA GLN A 3 1.48 2.41 8.09
C GLN A 3 0.57 1.23 8.51
N ASN A 4 1.16 0.16 9.03
CA ASN A 4 0.42 -1.02 9.49
C ASN A 4 -0.56 -0.71 10.62
N GLY A 5 -0.13 0.07 11.62
CA GLY A 5 -1.00 0.45 12.75
C GLY A 5 -2.19 1.31 12.31
N ARG A 6 -2.02 2.15 11.28
CA ARG A 6 -3.15 2.90 10.69
C ARG A 6 -4.17 1.98 10.04
N ALA A 7 -3.71 0.93 9.34
CA ALA A 7 -4.60 -0.05 8.73
C ALA A 7 -5.38 -0.85 9.79
N GLU A 8 -4.73 -1.24 10.88
CA GLU A 8 -5.40 -1.88 12.03
C GLU A 8 -6.42 -0.96 12.70
N LEU A 9 -6.08 0.32 12.90
CA LEU A 9 -6.99 1.32 13.46
C LEU A 9 -8.21 1.57 12.57
N ALA A 10 -8.05 1.54 11.24
CA ALA A 10 -9.15 1.64 10.29
C ALA A 10 -10.14 0.47 10.40
N VAL A 11 -9.66 -0.75 10.71
CA VAL A 11 -10.52 -1.90 11.03
C VAL A 11 -11.28 -1.66 12.34
N GLN A 12 -10.58 -1.20 13.39
CA GLN A 12 -11.21 -0.93 14.69
C GLN A 12 -12.28 0.16 14.61
N ARG A 13 -12.08 1.17 13.76
CA ARG A 13 -13.07 2.23 13.48
C ARG A 13 -14.19 1.81 12.53
N GLY A 14 -14.13 0.60 11.96
CA GLY A 14 -15.15 0.05 11.08
C GLY A 14 -15.11 0.59 9.64
N PHE A 15 -14.05 1.26 9.22
CA PHE A 15 -13.92 1.78 7.85
C PHE A 15 -13.62 0.66 6.84
N ILE A 16 -12.94 -0.40 7.28
CA ILE A 16 -12.65 -1.59 6.49
C ILE A 16 -12.95 -2.85 7.30
N LYS A 17 -13.33 -3.95 6.63
CA LYS A 17 -13.78 -5.19 7.29
C LYS A 17 -12.67 -5.95 8.01
N GLY A 18 -11.42 -5.79 7.57
CA GLY A 18 -10.28 -6.52 8.10
C GLY A 18 -9.00 -6.16 7.36
N VAL A 19 -7.86 -6.45 7.99
CA VAL A 19 -6.53 -6.22 7.42
C VAL A 19 -5.72 -7.51 7.49
N ARG A 20 -4.95 -7.82 6.44
CA ARG A 20 -3.96 -8.90 6.42
C ARG A 20 -2.61 -8.31 6.05
N ILE A 21 -1.71 -8.23 7.02
CA ILE A 21 -0.35 -7.73 6.81
C ILE A 21 0.54 -8.94 6.49
N LEU A 22 1.26 -8.87 5.38
CA LEU A 22 2.25 -9.87 4.98
C LEU A 22 3.64 -9.25 5.08
N GLN A 23 4.52 -9.86 5.87
CA GLN A 23 5.92 -9.48 5.93
C GLN A 23 6.71 -10.34 4.95
N LEU A 24 7.28 -9.69 3.93
CA LEU A 24 8.06 -10.35 2.88
C LEU A 24 9.39 -9.65 2.70
N ASN A 25 10.43 -10.42 2.44
CA ASN A 25 11.75 -9.90 2.08
C ASN A 25 11.79 -9.68 0.57
N ILE A 26 11.28 -8.55 0.11
CA ILE A 26 11.36 -8.16 -1.30
C ILE A 26 12.69 -7.44 -1.57
N PRO A 27 13.40 -7.77 -2.67
CA PRO A 27 14.56 -7.00 -3.08
C PRO A 27 14.12 -5.60 -3.50
N ARG A 28 14.98 -4.59 -3.29
CA ARG A 28 14.75 -3.21 -3.74
C ARG A 28 14.94 -3.09 -5.25
N SER A 29 14.08 -3.74 -6.04
CA SER A 29 14.12 -3.72 -7.50
C SER A 29 13.66 -2.36 -8.06
N SER A 30 13.96 -2.09 -9.33
CA SER A 30 13.56 -0.84 -9.99
C SER A 30 12.04 -0.63 -9.94
N SER A 31 11.25 -1.69 -10.07
CA SER A 31 9.79 -1.64 -9.99
C SER A 31 9.30 -1.20 -8.60
N VAL A 32 9.95 -1.68 -7.53
CA VAL A 32 9.63 -1.25 -6.15
C VAL A 32 9.94 0.23 -5.95
N ILE A 33 11.08 0.71 -6.48
CA ILE A 33 11.48 2.13 -6.38
C ILE A 33 10.50 3.03 -7.15
N GLU A 34 10.10 2.62 -8.35
CA GLU A 34 9.13 3.35 -9.16
C GLU A 34 7.77 3.44 -8.46
N TYR A 35 7.30 2.34 -7.89
CA TYR A 35 6.05 2.32 -7.12
C TYR A 35 6.14 3.22 -5.87
N GLU A 36 7.23 3.16 -5.11
CA GLU A 36 7.47 4.01 -3.94
C GLU A 36 7.44 5.50 -4.33
N LYS A 37 8.09 5.85 -5.43
CA LYS A 37 8.09 7.22 -5.96
C LYS A 37 6.68 7.68 -6.33
N TYR A 38 5.93 6.86 -7.06
CA TYR A 38 4.55 7.16 -7.41
C TYR A 38 3.68 7.42 -6.18
N VAL A 39 3.78 6.56 -5.17
CA VAL A 39 2.99 6.72 -3.94
C VAL A 39 3.35 8.03 -3.23
N ASN A 40 4.64 8.32 -3.08
CA ASN A 40 5.11 9.53 -2.40
C ASN A 40 4.79 10.83 -3.14
N GLU A 41 4.68 10.79 -4.47
CA GLU A 41 4.36 11.96 -5.30
C GLU A 41 2.86 12.23 -5.40
N ASN A 42 2.01 11.21 -5.26
CA ASN A 42 0.57 11.31 -5.53
C ASN A 42 -0.31 11.25 -4.28
N PHE A 43 0.19 10.67 -3.18
CA PHE A 43 -0.61 10.46 -1.98
C PHE A 43 0.13 10.91 -0.74
N GLU A 44 -0.62 11.51 0.17
CA GLU A 44 -0.15 11.83 1.51
C GLU A 44 -0.74 10.84 2.51
N MET A 45 0.08 10.39 3.44
CA MET A 45 -0.37 9.48 4.48
C MET A 45 -1.26 10.21 5.49
N PRO A 46 -2.49 9.74 5.75
CA PRO A 46 -3.39 10.43 6.67
C PRO A 46 -2.85 10.46 8.11
N ALA A 47 -3.16 11.54 8.82
CA ALA A 47 -2.92 11.67 10.26
C ALA A 47 -3.78 10.67 11.06
N GLU A 48 -3.42 10.38 12.31
CA GLU A 48 -4.08 9.32 13.13
C GLU A 48 -5.57 9.57 13.41
N ASP A 49 -6.04 10.79 13.21
CA ASP A 49 -7.42 11.25 13.38
C ASP A 49 -8.29 11.10 12.12
N PHE A 50 -7.88 10.28 11.14
CA PHE A 50 -8.68 10.00 9.95
C PHE A 50 -10.12 9.54 10.25
N ASP A 51 -11.09 10.08 9.51
CA ASP A 51 -12.54 9.89 9.71
C ASP A 51 -13.22 9.08 8.59
N HIS A 52 -12.47 8.76 7.53
CA HIS A 52 -12.92 7.92 6.42
C HIS A 52 -11.77 7.07 5.87
N PHE A 53 -12.13 6.07 5.06
CA PHE A 53 -11.19 5.30 4.25
C PHE A 53 -11.24 5.80 2.81
N GLU A 54 -10.08 6.11 2.25
CA GLU A 54 -9.92 6.48 0.84
C GLU A 54 -9.20 5.35 0.09
N GLU A 55 -9.76 4.92 -1.04
CA GLU A 55 -9.07 4.01 -1.95
C GLU A 55 -8.20 4.80 -2.94
N TRP A 56 -6.88 4.62 -2.84
CA TRP A 56 -5.93 5.25 -3.75
C TRP A 56 -6.08 4.70 -5.16
N LYS A 57 -6.31 5.62 -6.11
CA LYS A 57 -6.45 5.28 -7.53
C LYS A 57 -5.10 4.89 -8.11
N LYS A 58 -5.02 3.71 -8.72
CA LYS A 58 -3.82 3.25 -9.43
C LYS A 58 -4.02 3.46 -10.93
N THR A 59 -3.07 4.12 -11.58
CA THR A 59 -3.01 4.18 -13.06
C THR A 59 -2.71 2.79 -13.62
N GLU A 60 -3.01 2.57 -14.90
CA GLU A 60 -2.72 1.28 -15.56
C GLU A 60 -1.23 0.94 -15.55
N GLU A 61 -0.36 1.94 -15.69
CA GLU A 61 1.10 1.79 -15.61
C GLU A 61 1.51 1.24 -14.24
N ILE A 62 1.00 1.84 -13.16
CA ILE A 62 1.32 1.41 -11.80
C ILE A 62 0.76 0.03 -11.48
N LYS A 63 -0.40 -0.34 -12.04
CA LYS A 63 -0.92 -1.71 -11.91
C LYS A 63 0.03 -2.73 -12.56
N GLN A 64 0.63 -2.40 -13.69
CA GLN A 64 1.65 -3.25 -14.33
C GLN A 64 2.90 -3.36 -13.46
N THR A 65 3.39 -2.25 -12.92
CA THR A 65 4.55 -2.23 -12.00
C THR A 65 4.29 -3.08 -10.76
N VAL A 66 3.12 -2.95 -10.12
CA VAL A 66 2.73 -3.78 -8.97
C VAL A 66 2.67 -5.26 -9.35
N SER A 67 2.08 -5.59 -10.50
CA SER A 67 1.99 -6.98 -10.97
C SER A 67 3.39 -7.58 -11.22
N GLN A 68 4.31 -6.78 -11.75
CA GLN A 68 5.70 -7.19 -11.92
C GLN A 68 6.37 -7.46 -10.57
N ILE A 69 6.20 -6.58 -9.57
CA ILE A 69 6.73 -6.79 -8.21
C ILE A 69 6.21 -8.11 -7.64
N LEU A 70 4.91 -8.40 -7.77
CA LEU A 70 4.32 -9.63 -7.23
C LEU A 70 4.91 -10.87 -7.90
N ARG A 71 5.09 -10.83 -9.22
CA ARG A 71 5.68 -11.93 -10.00
C ARG A 71 7.16 -12.15 -9.67
N GLU A 72 7.94 -11.08 -9.58
CA GLU A 72 9.36 -11.11 -9.19
C GLU A 72 9.57 -11.75 -7.80
N ASN A 73 8.59 -11.60 -6.91
CA ASN A 73 8.62 -12.11 -5.54
C ASN A 73 7.83 -13.43 -5.35
N HIS A 74 7.34 -14.03 -6.42
CA HIS A 74 6.63 -15.31 -6.42
C HIS A 74 5.38 -15.30 -5.51
N ILE A 75 4.69 -14.17 -5.43
CA ILE A 75 3.50 -13.98 -4.59
C ILE A 75 2.22 -14.28 -5.36
N ALA A 76 2.18 -13.93 -6.65
CA ALA A 76 1.03 -14.07 -7.54
C ALA A 76 1.45 -14.31 -9.00
#